data_AF-A0A523SNA8-F1
#
_entry.id   AF-A0A523SNA8-F1
#
_cell.length_a   1.000
_cell.length_b   1.000
_cell.length_c   1.000
_cell.angle_alpha   90.00
_cell.angle_beta   90.00
_cell.angle_gamma   90.00
#
_symmetry.space_group_name_H-M   'P 1'
#
loop_
_entity.id
_entity.type
_entity.pdbx_description
1 polymer ?
#
loop_
_entity_poly.entity_id
_entity_poly.type
_entity_poly.pdbx_seq_one_letter_code
_entity_poly.pdbx_strand_id
1 'polypeptide(L)'
;MSGVKAKGLKPRWWKPLWIAGLLTTIASGVVGYLFLRVPLERTVGGLALTFLIIGFAYYIRIKRNLWLRPSMKMNRGLYVLLGISPIGFGLWVVLCLSGLGRLLTNYLGVWPSLIISFTVPYIIGAFIGDWIGRRRNYRLPLCP
;
A
#
# COMPACT_ATOMS: atom_id res chain seq x y z
N MET A 1 -7.89 42.26 -9.73
CA MET A 1 -6.74 41.63 -9.00
C MET A 1 -6.72 40.14 -9.28
N SER A 2 -5.85 39.71 -10.19
CA SER A 2 -5.66 38.32 -10.60
C SER A 2 -4.80 37.57 -9.58
N GLY A 3 -5.43 36.85 -8.66
CA GLY A 3 -4.74 35.89 -7.79
C GLY A 3 -4.23 34.72 -8.62
N VAL A 4 -2.94 34.74 -8.96
CA VAL A 4 -2.24 33.69 -9.70
C VAL A 4 -2.39 32.38 -8.92
N LYS A 5 -3.16 31.44 -9.48
CA LYS A 5 -3.21 30.05 -9.02
C LYS A 5 -1.80 29.47 -9.12
N ALA A 6 -1.15 29.28 -7.98
CA ALA A 6 0.10 28.52 -7.88
C ALA A 6 -0.17 27.08 -8.34
N LYS A 7 0.00 26.82 -9.64
CA LYS A 7 0.18 25.46 -10.16
C LYS A 7 1.52 24.99 -9.60
N GLY A 8 1.48 24.26 -8.48
CA GLY A 8 2.66 23.70 -7.84
C GLY A 8 3.50 22.94 -8.88
N LEU A 9 4.63 23.53 -9.25
CA LEU A 9 5.60 22.93 -10.16
C LEU A 9 6.05 21.61 -9.53
N LYS A 10 5.76 20.49 -10.21
CA LYS A 10 6.22 19.16 -9.79
C LYS A 10 7.73 19.22 -9.55
N PRO A 11 8.25 18.81 -8.37
CA PRO A 11 9.68 18.83 -8.11
C PRO A 11 10.38 17.92 -9.13
N ARG A 12 11.21 18.53 -9.99
CA ARG A 12 11.91 17.88 -11.13
C ARG A 12 12.81 16.72 -10.67
N TRP A 13 13.23 16.76 -9.41
CA TRP A 13 14.11 15.81 -8.72
C TRP A 13 13.42 14.48 -8.37
N TRP A 14 12.10 14.38 -8.53
CA TRP A 14 11.37 13.16 -8.21
C TRP A 14 11.37 12.11 -9.31
N LYS A 15 11.57 12.47 -10.58
CA LYS A 15 11.73 11.47 -11.66
C LYS A 15 12.95 10.56 -11.45
N PRO A 16 14.15 11.09 -11.14
CA PRO A 16 15.32 10.24 -10.93
C PRO A 16 15.19 9.33 -9.70
N LEU A 17 14.45 9.73 -8.65
CA LEU A 17 14.21 8.87 -7.48
C LEU A 17 13.47 7.57 -7.81
N TRP A 18 12.47 7.59 -8.71
CA TRP A 18 11.75 6.37 -9.10
C TRP A 18 12.63 5.45 -9.97
N ILE A 19 13.42 6.05 -10.84
CA ILE A 19 14.37 5.32 -11.68
C ILE A 19 15.44 4.67 -10.79
N ALA A 20 15.99 5.42 -9.83
CA ALA A 20 16.93 4.91 -8.84
C ALA A 20 16.30 3.78 -8.00
N GLY A 21 15.04 3.93 -7.56
CA GLY A 21 14.30 2.91 -6.83
C GLY A 21 14.09 1.61 -7.62
N LEU A 22 13.75 1.71 -8.91
CA LEU A 22 13.67 0.53 -9.79
C LEU A 22 15.04 -0.14 -9.95
N LEU A 23 16.09 0.64 -10.18
CA LEU A 23 17.46 0.15 -10.32
C LEU A 23 17.97 -0.53 -9.04
N THR A 24 17.73 0.05 -7.86
CA THR A 24 18.11 -0.57 -6.59
C THR A 24 17.31 -1.83 -6.31
N THR A 25 16.04 -1.89 -6.71
CA THR A 25 15.22 -3.11 -6.57
C THR A 25 15.80 -4.25 -7.43
N ILE A 26 16.17 -3.96 -8.68
CA ILE A 26 16.82 -4.94 -9.58
C ILE A 26 18.16 -5.39 -8.99
N ALA A 27 19.00 -4.44 -8.59
CA ALA A 27 20.31 -4.72 -8.00
C ALA A 27 20.19 -5.59 -6.73
N SER A 28 19.21 -5.30 -5.87
CA SER A 28 18.93 -6.10 -4.66
C SER A 28 18.48 -7.52 -5.00
N GLY A 29 17.69 -7.71 -6.07
CA GLY A 29 17.28 -9.04 -6.54
C GLY A 29 18.47 -9.86 -7.04
N VAL A 30 19.37 -9.24 -7.82
CA VAL A 30 20.59 -9.88 -8.32
C VAL A 30 21.54 -10.25 -7.17
N VAL A 31 21.74 -9.35 -6.21
CA VAL A 31 22.57 -9.63 -5.03
C VAL A 31 21.96 -10.75 -4.18
N GLY A 32 20.64 -10.74 -3.97
CA GLY A 32 19.96 -11.80 -3.23
C GLY A 32 20.06 -13.17 -3.89
N TYR A 33 20.01 -13.23 -5.22
CA TYR A 33 20.19 -14.49 -5.94
C TYR A 33 21.63 -15.00 -5.86
N LEU A 34 22.62 -14.14 -6.13
CA LEU A 34 24.03 -14.54 -6.23
C LEU A 34 24.70 -14.79 -4.86
N PHE A 35 24.44 -13.94 -3.87
CA PHE A 35 25.13 -13.99 -2.58
C PHE A 35 24.33 -14.73 -1.50
N LEU A 36 23.01 -14.60 -1.48
CA LEU A 36 22.16 -15.23 -0.47
C LEU A 36 21.60 -16.60 -0.92
N ARG A 37 21.96 -17.06 -2.14
CA ARG A 37 21.49 -18.33 -2.75
C ARG A 37 19.97 -18.51 -2.65
N VAL A 38 19.22 -17.41 -2.74
CA VAL A 38 17.76 -17.46 -2.69
C VAL A 38 17.26 -18.18 -3.95
N PRO A 39 16.35 -19.17 -3.83
CA PRO A 39 15.83 -19.88 -4.99
C PRO A 39 15.20 -18.91 -5.99
N LEU A 40 15.47 -19.14 -7.29
CA LEU A 40 15.10 -18.25 -8.38
C LEU A 40 13.61 -17.86 -8.33
N GLU A 41 12.74 -18.81 -8.02
CA GLU A 41 11.30 -18.62 -7.88
C GLU A 41 10.93 -17.53 -6.86
N ARG A 42 11.60 -17.52 -5.69
CA ARG A 42 11.34 -16.53 -4.64
C ARG A 42 11.88 -15.16 -5.00
N THR A 43 13.03 -15.10 -5.67
CA THR A 43 13.62 -13.83 -6.14
C THR A 43 12.73 -13.20 -7.22
N VAL A 44 12.28 -13.98 -8.19
CA VAL A 44 11.37 -13.51 -9.26
C VAL A 44 10.02 -13.09 -8.69
N GLY A 45 9.45 -13.89 -7.78
CA GLY A 45 8.19 -13.54 -7.10
C GLY A 45 8.30 -12.25 -6.28
N GLY A 46 9.39 -12.09 -5.54
CA GLY A 46 9.67 -10.88 -4.76
C GLY A 46 9.83 -9.62 -5.63
N LEU A 47 10.56 -9.74 -6.73
CA LEU A 47 10.74 -8.65 -7.72
C LEU A 47 9.41 -8.27 -8.40
N ALA A 48 8.63 -9.26 -8.84
CA ALA A 48 7.33 -9.01 -9.45
C ALA A 48 6.39 -8.27 -8.49
N LEU A 49 6.36 -8.69 -7.21
CA LEU A 49 5.53 -8.06 -6.18
C LEU A 49 5.99 -6.63 -5.86
N THR A 50 7.30 -6.39 -5.76
CA THR A 50 7.84 -5.04 -5.56
C THR A 50 7.57 -4.11 -6.74
N PHE A 51 7.71 -4.59 -7.99
CA PHE A 51 7.33 -3.80 -9.17
C PHE A 51 5.84 -3.50 -9.22
N LEU A 52 4.98 -4.44 -8.83
CA LEU A 52 3.54 -4.18 -8.70
C LEU A 52 3.24 -3.10 -7.66
N ILE A 53 3.89 -3.14 -6.50
CA ILE A 53 3.73 -2.11 -5.45
C ILE A 53 4.23 -0.75 -5.95
N ILE A 54 5.40 -0.70 -6.59
CA ILE A 54 5.97 0.52 -7.18
C ILE A 54 5.04 1.07 -8.27
N GLY A 55 4.52 0.21 -9.15
CA GLY A 55 3.56 0.56 -10.19
C GLY A 55 2.25 1.08 -9.61
N PHE A 56 1.74 0.47 -8.55
CA PHE A 56 0.52 0.90 -7.86
C PHE A 56 0.73 2.26 -7.15
N ALA A 57 1.87 2.45 -6.48
CA ALA A 57 2.24 3.73 -5.88
C ALA A 57 2.39 4.85 -6.93
N TYR A 58 3.00 4.52 -8.07
CA TYR A 58 3.13 5.43 -9.21
C TYR A 58 1.76 5.75 -9.84
N TYR A 59 0.89 4.74 -9.99
CA TYR A 59 -0.48 4.89 -10.47
C TYR A 59 -1.31 5.79 -9.55
N ILE A 60 -1.29 5.54 -8.24
CA ILE A 60 -1.94 6.41 -7.24
C ILE A 60 -1.41 7.84 -7.39
N ARG A 61 -0.13 8.05 -7.65
CA ARG A 61 0.45 9.40 -7.81
C ARG A 61 0.06 10.09 -9.13
N ILE A 62 0.07 9.38 -10.26
CA ILE A 62 -0.38 9.92 -11.55
C ILE A 62 -1.87 10.22 -11.47
N LYS A 63 -2.67 9.26 -11.01
CA LYS A 63 -4.08 9.48 -10.75
C LYS A 63 -4.24 10.65 -9.79
N ARG A 64 -3.53 10.72 -8.66
CA ARG A 64 -3.63 11.83 -7.70
C ARG A 64 -3.41 13.22 -8.31
N ASN A 65 -2.53 13.38 -9.30
CA ASN A 65 -2.38 14.66 -10.01
C ASN A 65 -3.55 14.98 -10.96
N LEU A 66 -4.26 13.97 -11.45
CA LEU A 66 -5.44 14.09 -12.34
C LEU A 66 -6.77 14.06 -11.55
N TRP A 67 -6.78 13.42 -10.38
CA TRP A 67 -7.90 13.14 -9.48
C TRP A 67 -8.02 14.15 -8.34
N LEU A 68 -7.20 15.21 -8.35
CA LEU A 68 -7.40 16.41 -7.55
C LEU A 68 -8.68 17.20 -7.92
N ARG A 69 -9.56 16.68 -8.79
CA ARG A 69 -10.97 17.09 -8.79
C ARG A 69 -11.63 16.49 -7.54
N PRO A 70 -12.11 17.32 -6.60
CA PRO A 70 -12.62 16.86 -5.32
C PRO A 70 -13.98 16.18 -5.53
N SER A 71 -13.97 14.89 -5.85
CA SER A 71 -15.17 14.07 -5.81
C SER A 71 -15.21 13.39 -4.45
N MET A 72 -16.16 13.80 -3.61
CA MET A 72 -16.33 13.30 -2.23
C MET A 72 -16.39 11.76 -2.16
N LYS A 73 -16.98 11.12 -3.18
CA LYS A 73 -17.04 9.65 -3.29
C LYS A 73 -15.66 9.00 -3.42
N MET A 74 -14.73 9.65 -4.11
CA MET A 74 -13.41 9.09 -4.36
C MET A 74 -12.42 9.39 -3.22
N ASN A 75 -12.57 10.52 -2.51
CA ASN A 75 -11.82 10.74 -1.26
C ASN A 75 -12.17 9.69 -0.22
N ARG A 76 -13.44 9.31 -0.09
CA ARG A 76 -13.87 8.19 0.77
C ARG A 76 -13.18 6.88 0.41
N GLY A 77 -13.15 6.53 -0.88
CA GLY A 77 -12.44 5.33 -1.35
C GLY A 77 -10.94 5.34 -1.02
N LEU A 78 -10.29 6.50 -1.11
CA LEU A 78 -8.88 6.67 -0.74
C LEU A 78 -8.62 6.43 0.75
N TYR A 79 -9.49 6.93 1.63
CA TYR A 79 -9.40 6.69 3.07
C TYR A 79 -9.60 5.22 3.43
N VAL A 80 -10.55 4.54 2.77
CA VAL A 80 -10.76 3.10 2.93
C VAL A 80 -9.55 2.31 2.41
N LEU A 81 -9.01 2.66 1.24
CA LEU A 81 -7.83 2.01 0.68
C LEU A 81 -6.58 2.20 1.57
N LEU A 82 -6.40 3.41 2.12
CA LEU A 82 -5.36 3.74 3.10
C LEU A 82 -5.59 3.12 4.47
N GLY A 83 -6.79 2.62 4.78
CA GLY A 83 -7.04 1.80 5.95
C GLY A 83 -6.69 0.34 5.70
N ILE A 84 -7.15 -0.19 4.57
CA ILE A 84 -6.88 -1.58 4.14
C ILE A 84 -5.37 -1.85 4.01
N SER A 85 -4.63 -0.95 3.37
CA SER A 85 -3.24 -1.23 2.96
C SER A 85 -2.20 -1.19 4.11
N PRO A 86 -2.08 -0.15 4.95
CA PRO A 86 -1.11 -0.12 6.04
C PRO A 86 -1.69 -0.68 7.36
N ILE A 87 -2.95 -0.38 7.69
CA ILE A 87 -3.57 -0.76 8.97
C ILE A 87 -4.05 -2.21 8.91
N GLY A 88 -4.78 -2.59 7.86
CA GLY A 88 -5.24 -3.98 7.68
C GLY A 88 -4.08 -4.98 7.52
N PHE A 89 -3.08 -4.63 6.72
CA PHE A 89 -1.86 -5.43 6.58
C PHE A 89 -1.05 -5.52 7.88
N GLY A 90 -0.88 -4.40 8.59
CA GLY A 90 -0.19 -4.39 9.89
C GLY A 90 -0.86 -5.28 10.92
N LEU A 91 -2.19 -5.20 11.04
CA LEU A 91 -2.99 -6.08 11.89
C LEU A 91 -2.82 -7.55 11.52
N TRP A 92 -2.84 -7.89 10.23
CA TRP A 92 -2.63 -9.26 9.76
C TRP A 92 -1.25 -9.80 10.15
N VAL A 93 -0.19 -9.01 9.94
CA VAL A 93 1.18 -9.39 10.32
C VAL A 93 1.29 -9.62 11.83
N VAL A 94 0.70 -8.74 12.65
CA VAL A 94 0.66 -8.92 14.10
C VAL A 94 -0.06 -10.23 14.47
N LEU A 95 -1.18 -10.54 13.82
CA LEU A 95 -1.96 -11.76 14.04
C LEU A 95 -1.18 -13.04 13.66
N CYS A 96 -0.36 -12.98 12.60
CA CYS A 96 0.54 -14.05 12.22
C CYS A 96 1.67 -14.24 13.23
N LEU A 97 2.26 -13.15 13.74
CA LEU A 97 3.41 -13.19 14.67
C LEU A 97 3.02 -13.55 16.11
N SER A 98 1.80 -13.22 16.54
CA SER A 98 1.33 -13.42 17.92
C SER A 98 0.88 -14.86 18.23
N GLY A 99 1.00 -15.79 17.28
CA GLY A 99 0.64 -17.21 17.47
C GLY A 99 -0.88 -17.48 17.49
N LEU A 100 -1.72 -16.44 17.47
CA LEU A 100 -3.18 -16.53 17.35
C LEU A 100 -3.61 -17.27 16.06
N GLY A 101 -2.89 -17.06 14.96
CA GLY A 101 -3.11 -17.81 13.72
C GLY A 101 -2.93 -19.33 13.90
N ARG A 102 -2.04 -19.76 14.80
CA ARG A 102 -1.80 -21.18 15.10
C ARG A 102 -2.96 -21.77 15.91
N LEU A 103 -3.50 -21.02 16.87
CA LEU A 103 -4.70 -21.42 17.62
C LEU A 103 -5.92 -21.58 16.69
N LEU A 104 -6.18 -20.58 15.85
CA LEU A 104 -7.26 -20.61 14.85
C LEU A 104 -7.14 -21.84 13.93
N THR A 105 -5.93 -22.16 13.50
CA THR A 105 -5.67 -23.31 12.62
C THR A 105 -5.91 -24.65 13.31
N ASN A 106 -5.60 -24.76 14.60
CA ASN A 106 -5.83 -25.98 15.37
C ASN A 106 -7.32 -26.27 15.59
N TYR A 107 -8.16 -25.24 15.74
CA TYR A 107 -9.60 -25.40 15.99
C TYR A 107 -10.43 -25.51 14.71
N LEU A 108 -10.10 -24.74 13.67
CA LEU A 108 -10.93 -24.60 12.47
C LEU A 108 -10.31 -25.25 11.22
N GLY A 109 -9.08 -25.76 11.32
CA GLY A 109 -8.32 -26.25 10.17
C GLY A 109 -7.67 -25.13 9.37
N VAL A 110 -6.76 -25.51 8.45
CA VAL A 110 -5.86 -24.60 7.72
C VAL A 110 -6.61 -23.65 6.79
N TRP A 111 -7.64 -24.14 6.10
CA TRP A 111 -8.35 -23.35 5.08
C TRP A 111 -9.26 -22.28 5.68
N PRO A 112 -10.15 -22.60 6.65
CA PRO A 112 -11.01 -21.59 7.25
C PRO A 112 -10.21 -20.59 8.09
N SER A 113 -9.13 -21.02 8.76
CA SER A 113 -8.27 -20.12 9.54
C SER A 113 -7.55 -19.11 8.65
N LEU A 114 -7.09 -19.50 7.46
CA LEU A 114 -6.49 -18.59 6.48
C LEU A 114 -7.50 -17.55 5.98
N ILE A 115 -8.72 -17.97 5.64
CA ILE A 115 -9.75 -17.06 5.15
C ILE A 115 -10.14 -16.04 6.23
N ILE A 116 -10.36 -16.49 7.47
CA ILE A 116 -10.74 -15.62 8.58
C ILE A 116 -9.58 -14.67 8.94
N SER A 117 -8.37 -15.22 9.08
CA SER A 117 -7.20 -14.41 9.42
C SER A 117 -6.88 -13.38 8.36
N PHE A 118 -7.14 -13.66 7.08
CA PHE A 118 -6.95 -12.67 6.01
C PHE A 118 -8.12 -11.68 5.92
N THR A 119 -9.36 -12.12 6.10
CA THR A 119 -10.53 -11.27 5.87
C THR A 119 -10.77 -10.28 7.01
N VAL A 120 -10.64 -10.72 8.25
CA VAL A 120 -10.98 -9.92 9.44
C VAL A 120 -10.09 -8.66 9.59
N PRO A 121 -8.74 -8.75 9.50
CA PRO A 121 -7.87 -7.58 9.61
C PRO A 121 -8.11 -6.55 8.52
N TYR A 122 -8.39 -6.99 7.29
CA TYR A 122 -8.62 -6.10 6.16
C TYR A 122 -9.98 -5.40 6.25
N ILE A 123 -11.02 -6.08 6.75
CA ILE A 123 -12.31 -5.46 7.08
C ILE A 123 -12.11 -4.40 8.18
N ILE A 124 -11.42 -4.74 9.27
CA ILE A 124 -11.13 -3.81 10.36
C ILE A 124 -10.34 -2.60 9.84
N GLY A 125 -9.31 -2.84 9.03
CA GLY A 125 -8.53 -1.79 8.36
C GLY A 125 -9.42 -0.87 7.49
N ALA A 126 -10.35 -1.43 6.72
CA ALA A 126 -11.30 -0.67 5.92
C ALA A 126 -12.21 0.23 6.77
N PHE A 127 -12.74 -0.31 7.87
CA PHE A 127 -13.58 0.45 8.82
C PHE A 127 -12.80 1.56 9.50
N ILE A 128 -11.58 1.31 9.95
CA ILE A 128 -10.70 2.32 10.55
C ILE A 128 -10.39 3.42 9.52
N GLY A 129 -10.09 3.03 8.28
CA GLY A 129 -9.89 3.96 7.17
C GLY A 129 -11.11 4.86 6.94
N ASP A 130 -12.32 4.29 6.84
CA ASP A 130 -13.57 5.05 6.69
C ASP A 130 -13.82 5.97 7.89
N TRP A 131 -13.54 5.51 9.12
CA TRP A 131 -13.72 6.31 10.33
C TRP A 131 -12.78 7.52 10.39
N ILE A 132 -11.50 7.33 10.06
CA ILE A 132 -10.52 8.42 9.94
C ILE A 132 -10.96 9.40 8.85
N GLY A 133 -11.46 8.88 7.73
CA GLY A 133 -12.02 9.68 6.63
C GLY A 133 -13.19 10.55 7.09
N ARG A 134 -14.17 9.98 7.81
CA ARG A 134 -15.30 10.72 8.38
C ARG A 134 -14.85 11.81 9.34
N ARG A 135 -13.92 11.53 10.26
CA ARG A 135 -13.40 12.52 11.22
C ARG A 135 -12.73 13.72 10.54
N ARG A 136 -12.15 13.51 9.36
CA ARG A 136 -11.49 14.58 8.58
C ARG A 136 -12.40 15.19 7.50
N ASN A 137 -13.71 14.91 7.51
CA ASN A 137 -14.65 15.31 6.45
C ASN A 137 -14.14 14.93 5.04
N TYR A 138 -13.42 13.83 4.94
CA TYR A 138 -12.73 13.35 3.74
C TYR A 138 -11.83 14.40 3.08
N ARG A 139 -11.33 15.37 3.86
CA ARG A 139 -10.34 16.35 3.41
C ARG A 139 -8.95 15.75 3.56
N LEU A 140 -8.35 15.40 2.42
CA LEU A 140 -6.98 14.94 2.37
C LEU A 140 -6.05 16.10 2.79
N PRO A 141 -5.06 15.89 3.67
CA PRO A 141 -4.17 16.94 4.20
C PRO A 141 -3.16 17.48 3.18
N LEU A 142 -3.40 17.26 1.88
CA LEU A 142 -2.44 17.51 0.80
C LEU A 142 -2.98 18.50 -0.25
N CYS A 143 -4.10 19.16 0.03
CA CYS A 143 -4.46 20.43 -0.60
C CYS A 143 -4.08 21.57 0.34
N PRO A 144 -3.18 22.49 -0.06
CA PRO A 144 -3.19 23.84 0.50
C PRO A 144 -4.50 24.56 0.18
#